data_AF-A0A929KMD9-F1
#
_entry.id   AF-A0A929KMD9-F1
#
_cell.length_a   1.000
_cell.length_b   1.000
_cell.length_c   1.000
_cell.angle_alpha   90.00
_cell.angle_beta   90.00
_cell.angle_gamma   90.00
#
_symmetry.space_group_name_H-M   'P 1'
#
loop_
_entity.id
_entity.type
_entity.pdbx_description
1 polymer ?
#
loop_
_entity_poly.entity_id
_entity_poly.type
_entity_poly.pdbx_seq_one_letter_code
_entity_poly.pdbx_strand_id
1 'polypeptide(L)' 'MFVDLDGNGPWREEPATPRLTPAAQKALVWVIAANALLLLIAPIGGATVVEAVIALFF' A
#
# COMPACT_ATOMS: atom_id res chain seq x y z
N MET A 1 -49.36 -4.41 -6.89
CA MET A 1 -48.97 -4.45 -5.47
C MET A 1 -47.72 -3.60 -5.35
N PHE A 2 -47.81 -2.46 -4.67
CA PHE A 2 -46.63 -1.68 -4.32
C PHE A 2 -46.00 -2.34 -3.10
N VAL A 3 -44.73 -2.69 -3.17
CA VAL A 3 -43.98 -3.18 -2.02
C VAL A 3 -43.57 -1.93 -1.24
N ASP A 4 -44.37 -1.58 -0.23
CA ASP A 4 -43.90 -0.74 0.86
C ASP A 4 -42.71 -1.45 1.49
N LEU A 5 -41.54 -0.82 1.44
CA LEU A 5 -40.36 -1.23 2.17
C LEU A 5 -40.25 -0.24 3.32
N ASP A 6 -40.96 -0.54 4.40
CA ASP A 6 -41.02 0.18 5.66
C ASP A 6 -39.63 0.23 6.33
N GLY A 7 -38.65 0.88 5.69
CA GLY A 7 -37.30 1.22 6.17
C GLY A 7 -36.44 0.06 6.66
N ASN A 8 -36.97 -1.15 6.75
CA ASN A 8 -36.43 -2.28 7.50
C ASN A 8 -35.93 -3.38 6.55
N GLY A 9 -35.31 -2.96 5.45
CA GLY A 9 -34.48 -3.87 4.66
C GLY A 9 -33.43 -4.50 5.60
N PRO A 10 -33.04 -5.77 5.38
CA PRO A 10 -32.14 -6.46 6.30
C PRO A 10 -30.90 -5.58 6.49
N TRP A 11 -30.67 -5.13 7.72
CA TRP A 11 -29.46 -4.43 8.11
C TRP A 11 -28.28 -5.28 7.60
N ARG A 12 -27.64 -4.85 6.51
CA ARG A 12 -26.37 -5.42 6.10
C ARG A 12 -25.39 -4.93 7.15
N GLU A 13 -24.97 -5.82 8.03
CA GLU A 13 -23.81 -5.56 8.88
C GLU A 13 -22.68 -5.15 7.93
N GLU A 14 -22.23 -3.90 8.07
CA GLU A 14 -21.07 -3.40 7.34
C GLU A 14 -19.93 -4.38 7.65
N PRO A 15 -19.30 -5.02 6.65
CA PRO A 15 -18.27 -6.01 6.91
C PRO A 15 -17.21 -5.40 7.83
N ALA A 16 -17.01 -6.03 8.99
CA ALA A 16 -16.09 -5.52 10.00
C ALA A 16 -14.72 -5.31 9.35
N THR A 17 -14.24 -4.07 9.33
CA THR A 17 -12.92 -3.77 8.77
C THR A 17 -11.88 -4.57 9.56
N PRO A 18 -11.11 -5.46 8.92
CA PRO A 18 -10.14 -6.28 9.63
C PRO A 18 -9.11 -5.37 10.31
N ARG A 19 -9.04 -5.43 11.64
CA ARG A 19 -8.05 -4.69 12.42
C ARG A 19 -6.71 -5.40 12.29
N LEU A 20 -5.66 -4.64 11.98
CA LEU A 20 -4.30 -5.19 11.94
C LEU A 20 -3.94 -5.72 13.32
N THR A 21 -3.41 -6.94 13.37
CA THR A 21 -2.78 -7.45 14.58
C THR A 21 -1.52 -6.64 14.90
N PRO A 22 -1.06 -6.57 16.17
CA PRO A 22 0.14 -5.82 16.52
C PRO A 22 1.38 -6.22 15.71
N ALA A 23 1.49 -7.50 15.35
CA ALA A 23 2.56 -8.01 14.50
C ALA A 23 2.44 -7.47 13.06
N ALA A 24 1.23 -7.45 12.50
CA ALA A 24 0.98 -6.91 11.15
C ALA A 24 1.23 -5.40 11.10
N GLN A 25 0.88 -4.66 12.15
CA GLN A 25 1.19 -3.23 12.25
C GLN A 25 2.70 -2.98 12.30
N LYS A 26 3.46 -3.77 13.05
CA LYS A 26 4.92 -3.68 13.09
C LYS A 26 5.55 -3.99 11.72
N ALA A 27 5.06 -5.03 11.04
CA ALA A 27 5.51 -5.37 9.69
C ALA A 27 5.21 -4.24 8.70
N LEU A 28 4.00 -3.67 8.76
CA LEU A 28 3.60 -2.54 7.91
C LEU A 28 4.52 -1.33 8.10
N VAL A 29 4.85 -0.97 9.35
CA VAL A 29 5.79 0.12 9.65
C VAL A 29 7.16 -0.15 9.05
N TRP A 30 7.67 -1.38 9.15
CA TRP A 30 8.95 -1.76 8.54
C TRP A 30 8.94 -1.67 7.02
N VAL A 31 7.85 -2.10 6.37
CA VAL A 31 7.71 -2.01 4.90
C VAL A 31 7.70 -0.54 4.46
N ILE A 32 6.97 0.32 5.16
CA ILE A 32 6.94 1.76 4.87
C ILE A 32 8.34 2.37 5.06
N ALA A 33 9.01 2.07 6.17
CA ALA A 33 10.36 2.56 6.44
C ALA A 33 11.38 2.10 5.40
N ALA A 34 11.33 0.82 5.01
CA ALA A 34 12.19 0.27 3.97
C ALA A 34 11.96 0.96 2.62
N ASN A 35 10.71 1.15 2.20
CA ASN A 35 10.40 1.86 0.95
C ASN A 35 10.83 3.33 0.99
N ALA A 36 10.65 4.02 2.11
CA ALA A 36 11.14 5.39 2.29
C ALA A 36 12.67 5.47 2.20
N LEU A 37 13.38 4.50 2.79
CA LEU A 37 14.84 4.42 2.68
C LEU A 37 15.27 4.11 1.25
N LEU A 38 14.60 3.18 0.57
CA LEU A 38 14.85 2.86 -0.83
C LEU A 38 14.59 4.07 -1.73
N LEU A 39 13.61 4.93 -1.44
CA LEU A 39 13.41 6.18 -2.18
C LEU A 39 14.60 7.15 -2.06
N LEU A 40 15.43 7.04 -1.02
CA LEU A 40 16.64 7.85 -0.86
C LEU A 40 17.86 7.16 -1.50
N ILE A 41 17.92 5.84 -1.42
CA ILE A 41 19.02 5.04 -1.99
C ILE A 41 18.87 4.90 -3.51
N ALA A 42 17.65 4.74 -4.03
CA ALA A 42 17.37 4.54 -5.45
C ALA A 42 17.80 5.72 -6.34
N PRO A 43 17.73 7.00 -5.93
CA PRO A 43 18.38 8.09 -6.64
C PRO A 43 19.90 7.90 -6.76
N ILE A 44 20.55 7.41 -5.69
CA ILE A 44 22.00 7.18 -5.67
C ILE A 44 22.35 5.98 -6.56
N GLY A 45 21.74 4.82 -6.30
CA GLY A 45 22.00 3.59 -7.07
C GLY A 45 21.44 3.65 -8.50
N GLY A 46 20.33 4.34 -8.72
CA GLY A 46 19.72 4.57 -10.01
C GLY A 46 20.57 5.51 -10.86
N ALA A 47 21.13 6.58 -10.27
CA ALA A 47 22.13 7.41 -10.96
C ALA A 47 23.34 6.57 -11.38
N THR A 48 23.85 5.69 -10.51
CA THR A 48 24.96 4.78 -10.87
C THR A 48 24.61 3.85 -12.02
N VAL A 49 23.41 3.26 -12.04
CA VAL A 49 22.99 2.38 -13.14
C VAL A 49 22.83 3.16 -14.45
N VAL A 50 22.23 4.34 -14.40
CA VAL A 50 22.09 5.22 -15.57
C VAL A 50 23.45 5.65 -16.09
N GLU A 51 24.37 6.05 -15.20
CA GLU A 51 25.75 6.41 -15.53
C GLU A 51 26.49 5.23 -16.17
N ALA A 52 26.38 4.02 -15.60
CA ALA A 52 26.98 2.82 -16.15
C ALA A 52 26.44 2.46 -17.55
N VAL A 53 25.13 2.64 -17.77
CA VAL A 53 24.52 2.45 -19.10
C VAL A 53 25.01 3.50 -20.08
N ILE A 54 25.06 4.78 -19.71
CA ILE A 54 25.60 5.83 -20.57
C ILE A 54 27.05 5.51 -20.97
N ALA A 55 27.90 5.14 -19.99
CA ALA A 55 29.30 4.81 -20.23
C ALA A 55 29.52 3.57 -21.13
N LEU A 56 28.52 2.69 -21.25
CA LEU A 56 28.59 1.51 -22.10
C LEU A 56 28.20 1.78 -23.56
N PHE A 57 27.38 2.81 -23.82
CA PHE A 57 26.75 3.04 -25.12
C PHE A 57 27.10 4.38 -25.78
N PHE A 58 27.74 5.30 -25.06
CA PHE A 58 28.19 6.61 -25.53
C PHE A 58 29.65 6.85 -25.18
#